data_AF-U7QEI6-F1
#
_entry.id   AF-U7QEI6-F1
#
_cell.length_a   1.000
_cell.length_b   1.000
_cell.length_c   1.000
_cell.angle_alpha   90.00
_cell.angle_beta   90.00
_cell.angle_gamma   90.00
#
_symmetry.space_group_name_H-M   'P 1'
#
loop_
_entity.id
_entity.type
_entity.pdbx_description
1 polymer ?
#
loop_
_entity_poly.entity_id
_entity_poly.type
_entity_poly.pdbx_seq_one_letter_code
_entity_poly.pdbx_strand_id
1 'polypeptide(L)' 'MRVPYYVVFSRYTNEMQAFHLVGARYQRAELTEGRLPIPSMN' A
#
# COMPACT_ATOMS: atom_id res chain seq x y z
N MET A 1 -12.69 -12.62 2.99
CA MET A 1 -11.88 -11.56 3.66
C MET A 1 -11.12 -10.79 2.58
N ARG A 2 -11.14 -9.45 2.61
CA ARG A 2 -10.31 -8.62 1.71
C ARG A 2 -9.13 -8.08 2.50
N VAL A 3 -7.96 -8.04 1.87
CA VAL A 3 -6.74 -7.49 2.48
C VAL A 3 -6.82 -5.96 2.41
N PRO A 4 -6.72 -5.22 3.54
CA PRO A 4 -6.88 -3.76 3.51
C PRO A 4 -5.69 -3.04 2.87
N TYR A 5 -4.49 -3.61 2.96
CA TYR A 5 -3.25 -3.06 2.41
C TYR A 5 -2.33 -4.17 1.88
N TYR A 6 -1.64 -3.93 0.77
CA TYR A 6 -0.55 -4.79 0.31
C TYR A 6 0.59 -3.97 -0.31
N VAL A 7 1.76 -4.58 -0.40
CA VAL A 7 2.95 -4.00 -1.03
C VAL A 7 3.47 -4.90 -2.14
N VAL A 8 4.00 -4.30 -3.20
CA VAL A 8 4.69 -4.98 -4.29
C VAL A 8 6.10 -4.42 -4.38
N PHE A 9 7.09 -5.30 -4.44
CA PHE A 9 8.47 -4.93 -4.71
C PHE A 9 8.86 -5.39 -6.12
N SER A 10 9.28 -4.43 -6.95
CA SER A 10 9.82 -4.70 -8.28
C SER A 10 11.34 -4.79 -8.20
N ARG A 11 11.89 -5.98 -8.42
CA ARG A 11 13.34 -6.18 -8.50
C ARG A 11 13.98 -5.46 -9.70
N TYR A 12 13.23 -5.31 -10.80
CA TYR A 12 13.76 -4.73 -12.04
C TYR A 12 13.95 -3.22 -11.95
N THR A 13 13.08 -2.54 -11.19
CA THR A 13 13.15 -1.10 -10.96
C THR A 13 13.68 -0.75 -9.56
N ASN A 14 13.84 -1.74 -8.69
CA ASN A 14 14.17 -1.57 -7.27
C ASN A 14 13.19 -0.66 -6.53
N GLU A 15 11.91 -0.69 -6.91
CA GLU A 15 10.85 0.16 -6.36
C GLU A 15 9.88 -0.64 -5.50
N MET A 16 9.45 -0.03 -4.38
CA MET A 16 8.34 -0.51 -3.57
C MET A 16 7.09 0.32 -3.88
N GLN A 17 5.96 -0.37 -4.11
CA GLN A 17 4.66 0.26 -4.32
C GLN A 17 3.66 -0.29 -3.30
N ALA A 18 2.95 0.61 -2.62
CA ALA A 18 1.90 0.24 -1.68
C ALA A 18 0.52 0.49 -2.27
N PHE A 19 -0.45 -0.30 -1.83
CA PHE A 19 -1.84 -0.18 -2.24
C PHE A 19 -2.77 -0.37 -1.05
N HIS A 20 -3.89 0.34 -1.05
CA HIS A 20 -4.94 0.22 -0.05
C HIS A 20 -6.30 0.06 -0.69
N LEU A 21 -7.19 -0.69 -0.03
CA LEU A 21 -8.54 -0.94 -0.51
C LEU A 21 -9.43 0.28 -0.21
N VAL A 22 -9.94 0.92 -1.27
CA VAL A 22 -10.92 2.01 -1.20
C VAL A 22 -12.20 1.55 -1.88
N GLY A 23 -13.25 1.33 -1.08
CA GLY A 23 -14.49 0.69 -1.55
C GLY A 23 -14.23 -0.73 -2.04
N ALA A 24 -14.28 -0.94 -3.35
CA ALA A 24 -14.07 -2.26 -3.98
C ALA A 24 -12.78 -2.35 -4.82
N ARG A 25 -11.94 -1.30 -4.84
CA ARG A 25 -10.74 -1.23 -5.69
C ARG A 25 -9.51 -0.86 -4.89
N TYR A 26 -8.37 -1.39 -5.30
CA TYR A 26 -7.09 -0.99 -4.75
C TYR A 26 -6.60 0.27 -5.43
N GLN A 27 -6.16 1.24 -4.64
CA GLN A 27 -5.54 2.48 -5.08
C GLN A 27 -4.12 2.54 -4.56
N ARG A 28 -3.24 3.29 -5.24
CA ARG A 28 -1.85 3.48 -4.80
C ARG A 28 -1.83 4.26 -3.50
N ALA A 29 -1.13 3.74 -2.50
CA ALA A 29 -0.85 4.43 -1.26
C ALA A 29 0.56 5.04 -1.32
N GLU A 30 0.70 6.28 -0.85
CA GLU A 30 1.99 6.94 -0.79
C GLU A 30 2.85 6.34 0.33
N LEU A 31 4.11 6.07 0.00
CA LEU A 31 5.13 5.72 0.98
C LEU A 31 5.82 7.00 1.43
N THR A 32 5.79 7.28 2.73
CA THR A 32 6.49 8.41 3.32
C THR A 32 7.75 7.87 3.99
N GLU A 33 8.93 8.27 3.51
CA GLU A 33 10.22 7.80 4.04
C GLU A 33 10.34 6.25 4.09
N GLY A 34 9.81 5.57 3.07
CA GLY A 34 9.79 4.11 2.99
C GLY A 34 8.79 3.44 3.95
N ARG A 35 7.94 4.21 4.63
CA ARG A 35 6.89 3.71 5.53
C ARG A 35 5.53 3.88 4.89
N LEU A 36 4.65 2.90 5.11
CA LEU A 36 3.24 2.97 4.75
C LEU A 36 2.45 3.42 6.00
N PRO A 37 1.97 4.67 6.08
CA PRO A 37 1.13 5.09 7.19
C PRO A 37 -0.20 4.33 7.14
N ILE A 38 -0.43 3.49 8.14
CA ILE A 38 -1.71 2.82 8.34
C ILE A 38 -2.43 3.58 9.46
N PRO A 39 -3.54 4.29 9.16
CA PRO A 39 -4.32 4.95 10.18
C PRO A 39 -4.77 3.92 11.22
N SER A 40 -4.58 4.20 12.50
CA SER A 40 -5.25 3.45 13.55
C SER A 40 -6.76 3.63 13.39
N MET A 41 -7.51 2.53 13.44
CA MET A 41 -8.95 2.60 13.67
C MET A 41 -9.17 3.20 15.07
N ASN A 42 -9.58 4.47 15.13
CA ASN A 42 -10.29 5.01 16.29
C ASN A 42 -11.74 4.52 16.29
#